data_AF-A0A1X7IQH2-F1
#
_entry.id   AF-A0A1X7IQH2-F1
#
_cell.length_a   1.000
_cell.length_b   1.000
_cell.length_c   1.000
_cell.angle_alpha   90.00
_cell.angle_beta   90.00
_cell.angle_gamma   90.00
#
_symmetry.space_group_name_H-M   'P 1'
#
loop_
_entity.id
_entity.type
_entity.pdbx_description
1 polymer ?
#
loop_
_entity_poly.entity_id
_entity_poly.type
_entity_poly.pdbx_seq_one_letter_code
_entity_poly.pdbx_strand_id
1 'polypeptide(L)'
;MKMLGLAIITVFLAVYPLGAQEVQQFEHGLVDWERGLVLVEGRVPLSDQGSPSSRLRSQRAARLSLFMNVFRVSSELTGLDLPENLDIGEDLFKEVVVTGGERDGDYVLWAWFPLERVKGLTINR
;
A
#
# COMPACT_ATOMS: atom_id res chain seq x y z
N MET A 1 13.42 -37.39 -36.96
CA MET A 1 13.80 -37.58 -35.54
C MET A 1 13.49 -36.30 -34.79
N LYS A 2 12.75 -36.43 -33.68
CA LYS A 2 12.20 -35.32 -32.89
C LYS A 2 13.24 -34.69 -31.96
N MET A 3 13.00 -33.41 -31.72
CA MET A 3 13.71 -32.45 -30.86
C MET A 3 14.02 -32.94 -29.44
N LEU A 4 15.07 -32.36 -28.85
CA LEU A 4 15.03 -31.86 -27.47
C LEU A 4 16.12 -30.79 -27.29
N GLY A 5 15.76 -29.55 -27.62
CA GLY A 5 16.53 -28.36 -27.30
C GLY A 5 15.89 -27.67 -26.10
N LEU A 6 16.63 -27.67 -25.00
CA LEU A 6 16.43 -27.01 -23.71
C LEU A 6 15.68 -25.66 -23.80
N ALA A 7 14.52 -25.55 -23.17
CA ALA A 7 13.81 -24.27 -23.00
C ALA A 7 14.40 -23.52 -21.80
N ILE A 8 15.21 -22.50 -22.08
CA ILE A 8 15.56 -21.45 -21.12
C ILE A 8 14.32 -20.57 -20.98
N ILE A 9 13.70 -20.59 -19.80
CA ILE A 9 12.60 -19.68 -19.45
C ILE A 9 13.23 -18.31 -19.20
N THR A 10 13.28 -17.48 -20.24
CA THR A 10 13.60 -16.06 -20.12
C THR A 10 12.37 -15.34 -19.60
N VAL A 11 12.41 -14.89 -18.35
CA VAL A 11 11.42 -13.96 -17.79
C VAL A 11 11.54 -12.64 -18.56
N PHE A 12 10.51 -12.28 -19.32
CA PHE A 12 10.43 -11.02 -20.06
C PHE A 12 10.39 -9.85 -19.06
N LEU A 13 11.51 -9.15 -18.88
CA LEU A 13 11.51 -7.74 -18.51
C LEU A 13 11.09 -6.97 -19.77
N ALA A 14 9.82 -6.60 -19.85
CA ALA A 14 9.33 -5.72 -20.89
C ALA A 14 10.03 -4.34 -20.74
N VAL A 15 10.92 -4.04 -21.68
CA VAL A 15 11.47 -2.70 -21.87
C VAL A 15 10.37 -1.87 -22.52
N TYR A 16 9.67 -1.06 -21.72
CA TYR A 16 8.68 -0.10 -22.23
C TYR A 16 9.40 1.15 -22.77
N PRO A 17 8.94 1.71 -23.91
CA PRO A 17 9.49 2.96 -24.44
C PRO A 17 9.08 4.14 -23.56
N LEU A 18 9.95 5.16 -23.52
CA LEU A 18 9.78 6.39 -22.74
C LEU A 18 8.49 7.16 -23.11
N GLY A 19 7.54 7.21 -22.17
CA GLY A 19 6.38 8.11 -22.23
C GLY A 19 5.17 7.53 -21.47
N ALA A 20 4.84 8.13 -20.33
CA ALA A 20 3.78 7.75 -19.37
C ALA A 20 4.07 6.51 -18.50
N GLN A 21 4.70 6.75 -17.35
CA GLN A 21 4.70 5.77 -16.26
C GLN A 21 3.35 5.90 -15.53
N GLU A 22 2.34 5.14 -15.97
CA GLU A 22 0.96 5.21 -15.44
C GLU A 22 0.88 4.88 -13.94
N VAL A 23 1.79 4.02 -13.47
CA VAL A 23 1.95 3.67 -12.05
C VAL A 23 3.33 4.05 -11.56
N GLN A 24 3.39 4.90 -10.53
CA GLN A 24 4.62 5.32 -9.88
C GLN A 24 4.74 4.70 -8.48
N GLN A 25 5.93 4.19 -8.16
CA GLN A 25 6.24 3.68 -6.83
C GLN A 25 6.76 4.79 -5.91
N PHE A 26 6.22 4.84 -4.71
CA PHE A 26 6.62 5.67 -3.58
C PHE A 26 7.15 4.77 -2.45
N GLU A 27 7.77 5.34 -1.42
CA GLU A 27 8.33 4.56 -0.32
C GLU A 27 7.23 3.78 0.42
N HIS A 28 6.07 4.41 0.60
CA HIS A 28 4.96 3.86 1.38
C HIS A 28 3.73 3.46 0.56
N GLY A 29 3.77 3.53 -0.77
CA GLY A 29 2.63 3.17 -1.61
C GLY A 29 2.91 3.15 -3.11
N LEU A 30 1.88 2.82 -3.90
CA LEU A 30 1.88 2.92 -5.36
C LEU A 30 0.79 3.89 -5.79
N VAL A 31 1.10 4.77 -6.73
CA VAL A 31 0.15 5.74 -7.26
C VAL A 31 -0.14 5.40 -8.70
N ASP A 32 -1.41 5.10 -8.98
CA ASP A 32 -1.95 4.94 -10.32
C ASP A 32 -2.54 6.29 -10.73
N TRP A 33 -1.78 7.04 -11.54
CA TRP A 33 -2.14 8.38 -11.96
C TRP A 33 -3.29 8.39 -12.95
N GLU A 34 -3.40 7.34 -13.77
CA GLU A 34 -4.46 7.19 -14.78
C GLU A 34 -5.82 7.00 -14.10
N ARG A 35 -5.87 6.12 -13.09
CA ARG A 35 -7.11 5.81 -12.36
C ARG A 35 -7.39 6.77 -11.21
N GLY A 36 -6.42 7.62 -10.85
CA GLY A 36 -6.53 8.52 -9.71
C GLY A 36 -6.62 7.75 -8.39
N LEU A 37 -5.82 6.69 -8.23
CA LEU A 37 -5.84 5.81 -7.07
C LEU A 37 -4.46 5.67 -6.43
N VAL A 38 -4.46 5.42 -5.12
CA VAL A 38 -3.26 5.14 -4.33
C VAL A 38 -3.45 3.81 -3.63
N LEU A 39 -2.57 2.86 -3.90
CA LEU A 39 -2.45 1.61 -3.15
C LEU A 39 -1.50 1.82 -1.98
N VAL A 40 -1.97 1.50 -0.78
CA VAL A 40 -1.16 1.51 0.44
C VAL A 40 -1.16 0.14 1.07
N GLU A 41 0.00 -0.29 1.56
CA GLU A 41 0.18 -1.52 2.33
C GLU A 41 0.38 -1.19 3.80
N GLY A 42 -0.32 -1.88 4.70
CA GLY A 42 -0.02 -1.94 6.13
C GLY A 42 0.43 -3.33 6.50
N ARG A 43 1.52 -3.45 7.27
CA ARG A 43 2.16 -4.74 7.54
C ARG A 43 2.68 -4.78 8.96
N VAL A 44 2.41 -5.89 9.65
CA VAL A 44 2.97 -6.17 10.98
C VAL A 44 3.28 -7.66 11.10
N PRO A 45 4.39 -8.04 11.74
CA PRO A 45 4.69 -9.44 12.04
C PRO A 45 3.54 -10.15 12.77
N LEU A 46 3.27 -11.39 12.39
CA LEU A 46 2.42 -12.27 13.16
C LEU A 46 3.13 -12.59 14.47
N SER A 47 2.40 -12.48 15.58
CA SER A 47 2.94 -12.91 16.86
C SER A 47 3.07 -14.44 16.88
N ASP A 48 4.25 -14.92 17.26
CA ASP A 48 4.60 -16.35 17.38
C ASP A 48 3.66 -17.16 18.29
N GLN A 49 2.88 -16.48 19.14
CA GLN A 49 2.05 -17.15 20.14
C GLN A 49 0.76 -17.77 19.59
N GLY A 50 0.47 -17.67 18.28
CA GLY A 50 -0.60 -18.41 17.59
C GLY A 50 -2.04 -18.21 18.09
N SER A 51 -2.24 -17.49 19.19
CA SER A 51 -3.51 -17.34 19.87
C SER A 51 -4.45 -16.41 19.10
N PRO A 52 -5.78 -16.61 19.21
CA PRO A 52 -6.75 -15.70 18.58
C PRO A 52 -6.56 -14.23 18.98
N SER A 53 -6.18 -13.96 20.24
CA SER A 53 -5.91 -12.60 20.73
C SER A 53 -4.64 -12.01 20.10
N SER A 54 -3.59 -12.80 19.91
CA SER A 54 -2.40 -12.38 19.17
C SER A 54 -2.71 -12.04 17.72
N ARG A 55 -3.52 -12.85 17.03
CA ARG A 55 -3.96 -12.56 15.65
C ARG A 55 -4.75 -11.25 15.58
N LEU A 56 -5.71 -11.05 16.48
CA LEU A 56 -6.48 -9.80 16.56
C LEU A 56 -5.58 -8.57 16.80
N ARG A 57 -4.52 -8.72 17.61
CA ARG A 57 -3.54 -7.63 17.81
C ARG A 57 -2.76 -7.34 16.53
N SER A 58 -2.24 -8.35 15.84
CA SER A 58 -1.55 -8.15 14.56
C SER A 58 -2.47 -7.51 13.51
N GLN A 59 -3.75 -7.90 13.45
CA GLN A 59 -4.75 -7.27 12.58
C GLN A 59 -4.94 -5.78 12.86
N ARG A 60 -5.12 -5.42 14.15
CA ARG A 60 -5.28 -4.02 14.57
C ARG A 60 -4.01 -3.22 14.30
N ALA A 61 -2.86 -3.79 14.57
CA ALA A 61 -1.58 -3.16 14.33
C ALA A 61 -1.31 -2.95 12.82
N ALA A 62 -1.67 -3.92 11.97
CA ALA A 62 -1.60 -3.77 10.52
C ALA A 62 -2.53 -2.67 10.01
N ARG A 63 -3.72 -2.51 10.62
CA ARG A 63 -4.63 -1.40 10.30
C ARG A 63 -4.02 -0.04 10.67
N LEU A 64 -3.36 0.05 11.83
CA LEU A 64 -2.63 1.25 12.23
C LEU A 64 -1.44 1.51 11.29
N SER A 65 -0.69 0.48 10.91
CA SER A 65 0.40 0.61 9.93
C SER A 65 -0.09 1.10 8.58
N LEU A 66 -1.18 0.52 8.06
CA LEU A 66 -1.83 0.96 6.82
C LEU A 66 -2.17 2.45 6.91
N PHE A 67 -2.81 2.83 8.01
CA PHE A 67 -3.18 4.21 8.27
C PHE A 67 -1.97 5.14 8.24
N MET A 68 -0.93 4.86 9.01
CA MET A 68 0.28 5.67 9.03
C MET A 68 0.95 5.79 7.66
N ASN A 69 0.91 4.72 6.85
CA ASN A 69 1.48 4.74 5.52
C ASN A 69 0.68 5.61 4.55
N VAL A 70 -0.66 5.70 4.67
CA VAL A 70 -1.47 6.64 3.88
C VAL A 70 -1.00 8.08 4.10
N PHE A 71 -0.74 8.43 5.35
CA PHE A 71 -0.22 9.74 5.74
C PHE A 71 1.17 10.01 5.17
N ARG A 72 2.07 9.03 5.26
CA ARG A 72 3.41 9.17 4.68
C ARG A 72 3.36 9.33 3.16
N VAL A 73 2.52 8.57 2.47
CA VAL A 73 2.31 8.76 1.02
C VAL A 73 1.75 10.15 0.71
N SER A 74 0.83 10.68 1.53
CA SER A 74 0.36 12.05 1.39
C SER A 74 1.49 13.07 1.55
N SER A 75 2.37 12.90 2.54
CA SER A 75 3.56 13.74 2.71
C SER A 75 4.51 13.64 1.52
N GLU A 76 4.77 12.45 0.99
CA GLU A 76 5.59 12.26 -0.21
C GLU A 76 4.97 12.96 -1.45
N LEU A 77 3.65 12.90 -1.59
CA LEU A 77 2.91 13.49 -2.71
C LEU A 77 2.85 15.03 -2.66
N THR A 78 2.75 15.59 -1.46
CA THR A 78 2.50 17.03 -1.24
C THR A 78 3.75 17.80 -0.84
N GLY A 79 4.79 17.11 -0.35
CA GLY A 79 5.98 17.73 0.24
C GLY A 79 5.72 18.37 1.61
N LEU A 80 4.60 18.06 2.27
CA LEU A 80 4.23 18.58 3.58
C LEU A 80 4.47 17.54 4.67
N ASP A 81 5.13 17.95 5.76
CA ASP A 81 5.36 17.09 6.92
C ASP A 81 4.05 16.75 7.65
N LEU A 82 4.03 15.59 8.31
CA LEU A 82 2.89 15.19 9.13
C LEU A 82 2.74 16.10 10.36
N PRO A 83 1.52 16.56 10.65
CA PRO A 83 1.29 17.38 11.82
C PRO A 83 1.45 16.54 13.09
N GLU A 84 1.91 17.18 14.18
CA GLU A 84 1.99 16.54 15.50
C GLU A 84 0.61 16.06 15.99
N ASN A 85 -0.46 16.73 15.55
CA ASN A 85 -1.85 16.38 15.84
C ASN A 85 -2.56 15.95 14.54
N LEU A 86 -2.72 14.64 14.37
CA LEU A 86 -3.48 14.05 13.28
C LEU A 86 -4.99 14.12 13.60
N ASP A 87 -5.69 15.06 12.98
CA ASP A 87 -7.15 15.00 12.90
C ASP A 87 -7.55 14.10 11.73
N ILE A 88 -8.09 12.93 12.06
CA ILE A 88 -8.46 11.92 11.09
C ILE A 88 -9.88 12.22 10.66
N GLY A 89 -10.04 12.96 9.57
CA GLY A 89 -11.36 13.14 8.97
C GLY A 89 -12.03 11.77 8.79
N GLU A 90 -13.25 11.60 9.31
CA GLU A 90 -13.99 10.33 9.30
C GLU A 90 -14.16 9.76 7.87
N ASP A 91 -13.99 10.60 6.85
CA ASP A 91 -14.18 10.28 5.44
C ASP A 91 -13.00 9.53 4.78
N LEU A 92 -11.80 9.48 5.39
CA LEU A 92 -10.63 8.87 4.74
C LEU A 92 -10.86 7.38 4.41
N PHE A 93 -11.51 6.65 5.32
CA PHE A 93 -11.80 5.22 5.15
C PHE A 93 -13.21 4.92 4.66
N LYS A 94 -14.04 5.95 4.50
CA LYS A 94 -15.40 5.78 4.01
C LYS A 94 -15.34 5.23 2.59
N GLU A 95 -16.03 4.12 2.33
CA GLU A 95 -16.06 3.45 1.01
C GLU A 95 -14.70 2.89 0.55
N VAL A 96 -13.70 2.80 1.43
CA VAL A 96 -12.41 2.16 1.11
C VAL A 96 -12.52 0.66 1.38
N VAL A 97 -12.27 -0.14 0.34
CA VAL A 97 -12.16 -1.60 0.49
C VAL A 97 -10.76 -1.93 0.99
N VAL A 98 -10.70 -2.44 2.23
CA VAL A 98 -9.49 -2.99 2.81
C VAL A 98 -9.49 -4.50 2.62
N THR A 99 -8.47 -5.01 1.94
CA THR A 99 -8.24 -6.46 1.79
C THR A 99 -7.03 -6.85 2.60
N GLY A 100 -6.92 -8.11 3.02
CA GLY A 100 -5.76 -8.54 3.79
C GLY A 100 -5.74 -10.01 4.16
N GLY A 101 -4.62 -10.42 4.71
CA GLY A 101 -4.35 -11.80 5.08
C GLY A 101 -2.94 -12.01 5.62
N GLU A 102 -2.58 -13.26 5.82
CA GLU A 102 -1.24 -13.66 6.26
C GLU A 102 -0.32 -13.86 5.04
N ARG A 103 0.87 -13.24 5.05
CA ARG A 103 1.89 -13.38 3.99
C ARG A 103 3.28 -13.35 4.63
N ASP A 104 4.10 -14.37 4.36
CA ASP A 104 5.51 -14.42 4.76
C ASP A 104 5.78 -14.16 6.26
N GLY A 105 4.89 -14.64 7.14
CA GLY A 105 4.99 -14.41 8.58
C GLY A 105 4.45 -13.06 9.06
N ASP A 106 3.92 -12.23 8.17
CA ASP A 106 3.26 -10.96 8.48
C ASP A 106 1.74 -11.06 8.31
N TYR A 107 1.02 -10.22 9.03
CA TYR A 107 -0.34 -9.83 8.67
C TYR A 107 -0.30 -8.57 7.82
N VAL A 108 -0.84 -8.66 6.61
CA VAL A 108 -0.78 -7.60 5.62
C VAL A 108 -2.18 -7.13 5.26
N LEU A 109 -2.34 -5.82 5.15
CA LEU A 109 -3.53 -5.15 4.64
C LEU A 109 -3.15 -4.32 3.42
N TRP A 110 -4.01 -4.32 2.41
CA TRP A 110 -3.94 -3.43 1.26
C TRP A 110 -5.24 -2.66 1.12
N ALA A 111 -5.13 -1.40 0.76
CA ALA A 111 -6.27 -0.56 0.48
C ALA A 111 -5.99 0.40 -0.67
N TRP A 112 -6.99 0.58 -1.52
CA TRP A 112 -7.00 1.56 -2.59
C TRP A 112 -7.76 2.80 -2.14
N PHE A 113 -7.11 3.96 -2.18
CA PHE A 113 -7.66 5.25 -1.81
C PHE A 113 -7.77 6.14 -3.04
N PRO A 114 -8.82 6.96 -3.17
CA PRO A 114 -8.84 8.04 -4.16
C PRO A 114 -7.67 8.99 -3.93
N LEU A 115 -6.91 9.30 -4.99
CA LEU A 115 -5.73 10.15 -4.94
C LEU A 115 -6.03 11.53 -4.32
N GLU A 116 -7.16 12.12 -4.69
CA GLU A 116 -7.59 13.43 -4.17
C GLU A 116 -7.87 13.39 -2.66
N ARG A 117 -8.32 12.26 -2.10
CA ARG A 117 -8.49 12.13 -0.64
C ARG A 117 -7.16 12.05 0.06
N VAL A 118 -6.17 11.34 -0.52
CA VAL A 118 -4.83 11.23 0.06
C VAL A 118 -4.10 12.57 0.02
N LYS A 119 -4.13 13.29 -1.11
CA LYS A 119 -3.59 14.65 -1.23
C LYS A 119 -4.32 15.66 -0.34
N GLY A 120 -5.63 15.49 -0.22
CA GLY A 120 -6.51 16.32 0.60
C GLY A 120 -6.41 16.05 2.10
N LEU A 121 -5.50 15.19 2.55
CA LEU A 121 -5.08 15.12 3.96
C LEU A 121 -4.31 16.39 4.31
N THR A 122 -5.05 17.50 4.38
CA THR A 122 -4.51 18.81 4.75
C THR A 122 -4.49 18.97 6.25
N ILE A 123 -3.34 19.47 6.68
CA ILE A 123 -3.06 19.94 8.03
C ILE A 123 -3.94 21.16 8.30
N ASN A 124 -4.89 21.04 9.23
CA ASN A 124 -5.42 22.25 9.88
C ASN A 124 -4.30 22.83 10.74
N ARG A 125 -3.74 23.98 10.33
CA ARG A 125 -2.81 24.77 11.14
C ARG A 125 -3.55 25.69 12.08
#